data_AF-A0A1X7H0F1-F1
#
_entry.id   AF-A0A1X7H0F1-F1
#
_cell.length_a   1.000
_cell.length_b   1.000
_cell.length_c   1.000
_cell.angle_alpha   90.00
_cell.angle_beta   90.00
_cell.angle_gamma   90.00
#
_symmetry.space_group_name_H-M   'P 1'
#
loop_
_entity.id
_entity.type
_entity.pdbx_description
1 polymer ?
#
loop_
_entity_poly.entity_id
_entity_poly.type
_entity_poly.pdbx_seq_one_letter_code
_entity_poly.pdbx_strand_id
1 'polypeptide(L)'
;MKGIAVTPIPVGPRIDRALAHRISAAFRAVGVPHMLVTDLTDSPTATTRLPADTDCTGLRPPLLLRTPEAPQGAVFYPEAGYALIAGTAAFMAAAVPEGADAARAHFGRYARSLAERHPALATVAAAHPPAHRAWSRPEDVDPSSAAARQLALLDAFVNGTCGAPEFARGWWEARHASQADGERIRGTLGDLFDRVFMLLEDYSFDPAFAEPGDLDDTALLTAVRATWEALRSAPPRGPHH
;
A
#
# COMPACT_ATOMS: atom_id res chain seq x y z
N MET A 1 5.23 -21.92 -10.03
CA MET A 1 4.08 -21.00 -10.17
C MET A 1 4.01 -20.17 -8.89
N LYS A 2 4.35 -18.87 -8.93
CA LYS A 2 4.09 -17.97 -7.80
C LYS A 2 2.56 -17.94 -7.62
N GLY A 3 2.06 -18.32 -6.45
CA GLY A 3 0.63 -18.24 -6.15
C GLY A 3 0.13 -16.80 -6.30
N ILE A 4 -1.12 -16.63 -6.74
CA ILE A 4 -1.76 -15.31 -6.79
C ILE A 4 -1.76 -14.76 -5.35
N ALA A 5 -1.13 -13.61 -5.15
CA ALA A 5 -1.09 -12.98 -3.83
C ALA A 5 -2.52 -12.57 -3.45
N VAL A 6 -3.05 -13.18 -2.38
CA VAL A 6 -4.32 -12.79 -1.77
C VAL A 6 -4.03 -11.86 -0.59
N THR A 7 -4.72 -10.75 -0.52
CA THR A 7 -4.55 -9.74 0.53
C THR A 7 -5.90 -9.43 1.17
N PRO A 8 -6.09 -9.73 2.46
CA PRO A 8 -7.25 -9.30 3.20
C PRO A 8 -7.13 -7.81 3.55
N ILE A 9 -8.24 -7.08 3.46
CA ILE A 9 -8.36 -5.70 3.92
C ILE A 9 -9.58 -5.55 4.84
N PRO A 10 -9.52 -4.68 5.87
CA PRO A 10 -10.69 -4.38 6.70
C PRO A 10 -11.80 -3.73 5.88
N VAL A 11 -13.03 -4.18 6.05
CA VAL A 11 -14.22 -3.60 5.39
C VAL A 11 -15.37 -3.56 6.40
N GLY A 12 -16.18 -2.50 6.36
CA GLY A 12 -17.38 -2.39 7.19
C GLY A 12 -18.49 -3.37 6.79
N PRO A 13 -19.75 -3.11 7.15
CA PRO A 13 -20.90 -3.91 6.69
C PRO A 13 -21.34 -3.60 5.25
N ARG A 14 -20.72 -2.60 4.62
CA ARG A 14 -20.92 -2.17 3.23
C ARG A 14 -19.60 -1.68 2.67
N ILE A 15 -19.44 -1.74 1.35
CA ILE A 15 -18.32 -1.08 0.66
C ILE A 15 -18.41 0.43 0.94
N ASP A 16 -17.34 0.99 1.49
CA ASP A 16 -17.21 2.44 1.68
C ASP A 16 -16.57 3.10 0.45
N ARG A 17 -16.51 4.43 0.47
CA ARG A 17 -15.95 5.21 -0.64
C ARG A 17 -14.47 4.90 -0.88
N ALA A 18 -13.70 4.61 0.17
CA ALA A 18 -12.28 4.33 0.07
C ALA A 18 -12.04 2.99 -0.66
N LEU A 19 -12.79 1.96 -0.32
CA LEU A 19 -12.75 0.68 -1.00
C LEU A 19 -13.32 0.76 -2.42
N ALA A 20 -14.41 1.49 -2.65
CA ALA A 20 -14.94 1.71 -3.99
C ALA A 20 -13.90 2.33 -4.92
N HIS A 21 -13.17 3.36 -4.44
CA HIS A 21 -12.07 3.96 -5.19
C HIS A 21 -10.93 2.98 -5.49
N ARG A 22 -10.53 2.16 -4.52
CA ARG A 22 -9.51 1.10 -4.72
C ARG A 22 -9.94 0.10 -5.78
N ILE A 23 -11.21 -0.32 -5.76
CA ILE A 23 -11.80 -1.21 -6.77
C ILE A 23 -11.70 -0.55 -8.15
N SER A 24 -12.26 0.65 -8.32
CA SER A 24 -12.23 1.34 -9.61
C SER A 24 -10.80 1.57 -10.13
N ALA A 25 -9.87 1.92 -9.26
CA ALA A 25 -8.45 2.06 -9.61
C ALA A 25 -7.84 0.74 -10.11
N ALA A 26 -8.13 -0.38 -9.43
CA ALA A 26 -7.63 -1.70 -9.78
C ALA A 26 -8.11 -2.18 -11.16
N PHE A 27 -9.41 -2.02 -11.43
CA PHE A 27 -9.98 -2.39 -12.74
C PHE A 27 -9.44 -1.49 -13.86
N ARG A 28 -9.26 -0.19 -13.59
CA ARG A 28 -8.61 0.73 -14.55
C ARG A 28 -7.17 0.34 -14.84
N ALA A 29 -6.41 -0.04 -13.82
CA ALA A 29 -4.99 -0.39 -13.96
C ALA A 29 -4.73 -1.60 -14.88
N VAL A 30 -5.70 -2.50 -15.00
CA VAL A 30 -5.62 -3.66 -15.92
C VAL A 30 -6.30 -3.42 -17.26
N GLY A 31 -6.80 -2.20 -17.51
CA GLY A 31 -7.37 -1.79 -18.79
C GLY A 31 -8.71 -2.45 -19.14
N VAL A 32 -9.41 -3.03 -18.16
CA VAL A 32 -10.71 -3.66 -18.44
C VAL A 32 -11.83 -2.61 -18.41
N PRO A 33 -12.67 -2.54 -19.45
CA PRO A 33 -13.72 -1.51 -19.50
C PRO A 33 -14.93 -1.83 -18.61
N HIS A 34 -15.04 -3.07 -18.14
CA HIS A 34 -16.17 -3.54 -17.36
C HIS A 34 -15.69 -4.47 -16.24
N MET A 35 -16.43 -4.49 -15.14
CA MET A 35 -16.35 -5.48 -14.08
C MET A 35 -17.56 -6.42 -14.14
N LEU A 36 -17.38 -7.66 -13.71
CA LEU A 36 -18.48 -8.57 -13.42
C LEU A 36 -18.72 -8.54 -11.91
N VAL A 37 -19.94 -8.17 -11.52
CA VAL A 37 -20.40 -8.19 -10.13
C VAL A 37 -21.36 -9.35 -9.97
N THR A 38 -20.99 -10.28 -9.12
CA THR A 38 -21.77 -11.48 -8.82
C THR A 38 -22.30 -11.36 -7.40
N ASP A 39 -23.62 -11.25 -7.26
CA ASP A 39 -24.30 -11.33 -5.96
C ASP A 39 -24.41 -12.81 -5.55
N LEU A 40 -23.88 -13.14 -4.38
CA LEU A 40 -23.80 -14.50 -3.87
C LEU A 40 -24.89 -14.79 -2.82
N THR A 41 -25.83 -13.86 -2.55
CA THR A 41 -26.96 -14.12 -1.65
C THR A 41 -27.96 -15.09 -2.27
N ASP A 42 -28.17 -15.00 -3.58
CA ASP A 42 -29.31 -15.60 -4.25
C ASP A 42 -28.90 -16.78 -5.15
N SER A 43 -29.79 -17.76 -5.23
CA SER A 43 -29.75 -18.80 -6.26
C SER A 43 -30.96 -18.62 -7.19
N PRO A 44 -30.77 -18.44 -8.51
CA PRO A 44 -29.48 -18.47 -9.22
C PRO A 44 -28.66 -17.19 -8.98
N THR A 45 -27.34 -17.37 -8.92
CA THR A 45 -26.37 -16.30 -8.72
C THR A 45 -26.44 -15.29 -9.86
N ALA A 46 -26.91 -14.08 -9.58
CA ALA A 46 -27.01 -13.03 -10.58
C ALA A 46 -25.62 -12.42 -10.82
N THR A 47 -25.19 -12.40 -12.10
CA THR A 47 -23.97 -11.69 -12.51
C THR A 47 -24.35 -10.50 -13.38
N THR A 48 -24.02 -9.30 -12.92
CA THR A 48 -24.23 -8.05 -13.63
C THR A 48 -22.90 -7.56 -14.19
N ARG A 49 -22.91 -7.14 -15.45
CA ARG A 49 -21.77 -6.44 -16.07
C ARG A 49 -21.94 -4.95 -15.84
N LEU A 50 -20.99 -4.33 -15.15
CA LEU A 50 -20.98 -2.90 -14.86
C LEU A 50 -19.73 -2.24 -15.49
N PRO A 51 -19.80 -0.97 -15.93
CA PRO A 51 -18.62 -0.18 -16.25
C PRO A 51 -17.60 -0.19 -15.10
N ALA A 52 -16.31 -0.25 -15.40
CA ALA A 52 -15.24 -0.36 -14.38
C ALA A 52 -15.16 0.84 -13.41
N ASP A 53 -15.70 1.98 -13.81
CA ASP A 53 -15.80 3.23 -13.04
C ASP A 53 -17.11 3.37 -12.25
N THR A 54 -17.98 2.35 -12.28
CA THR A 54 -19.22 2.35 -11.50
C THR A 54 -18.91 2.45 -10.00
N ASP A 55 -19.57 3.39 -9.32
CA ASP A 55 -19.47 3.53 -7.87
C ASP A 55 -20.08 2.31 -7.18
N CYS A 56 -19.22 1.55 -6.49
CA CYS A 56 -19.58 0.35 -5.75
C CYS A 56 -19.95 0.64 -4.29
N THR A 57 -20.01 1.91 -3.88
CA THR A 57 -20.34 2.30 -2.51
C THR A 57 -21.71 1.77 -2.10
N GLY A 58 -21.79 1.21 -0.90
CA GLY A 58 -23.04 0.71 -0.32
C GLY A 58 -23.37 -0.75 -0.64
N LEU A 59 -22.65 -1.39 -1.56
CA LEU A 59 -22.80 -2.83 -1.83
C LEU A 59 -22.52 -3.67 -0.58
N ARG A 60 -23.26 -4.78 -0.43
CA ARG A 60 -23.27 -5.64 0.75
C ARG A 60 -22.80 -7.06 0.44
N PRO A 61 -22.10 -7.71 1.37
CA PRO A 61 -21.65 -9.09 1.17
C PRO A 61 -22.84 -10.07 1.29
N PRO A 62 -22.72 -11.30 0.76
CA PRO A 62 -21.59 -11.85 0.02
C PRO A 62 -21.60 -11.42 -1.46
N LEU A 63 -20.48 -10.90 -1.95
CA LEU A 63 -20.34 -10.43 -3.33
C LEU A 63 -18.96 -10.72 -3.90
N LEU A 64 -18.88 -10.91 -5.22
CA LEU A 64 -17.63 -11.09 -5.97
C LEU A 64 -17.56 -10.10 -7.12
N LEU A 65 -16.54 -9.25 -7.14
CA LEU A 65 -16.19 -8.42 -8.29
C LEU A 65 -15.00 -9.08 -8.99
N ARG A 66 -15.05 -9.26 -10.30
CA ARG A 66 -13.93 -9.83 -11.06
C ARG A 66 -13.82 -9.26 -12.46
N THR A 67 -12.63 -9.34 -13.04
CA THR A 67 -12.42 -9.04 -14.45
C THR A 67 -13.19 -10.04 -15.34
N PRO A 68 -13.73 -9.60 -16.48
CA PRO A 68 -14.53 -10.46 -17.37
C PRO A 68 -13.70 -11.50 -18.12
N GLU A 69 -12.49 -11.14 -18.54
CA GLU A 69 -11.55 -12.01 -19.25
C GLU A 69 -10.64 -12.77 -18.26
N ALA A 70 -9.65 -13.52 -18.77
CA ALA A 70 -8.68 -14.30 -17.99
C ALA A 70 -8.30 -13.57 -16.68
N PRO A 71 -8.32 -14.24 -15.51
CA PRO A 71 -8.48 -13.56 -14.23
C PRO A 71 -7.28 -12.64 -13.94
N GLN A 72 -7.46 -11.35 -14.24
CA GLN A 72 -6.47 -10.30 -13.99
C GLN A 72 -6.62 -9.73 -12.58
N GLY A 73 -7.82 -9.85 -12.00
CA GLY A 73 -8.09 -9.46 -10.63
C GLY A 73 -9.51 -9.76 -10.19
N ALA A 74 -9.66 -9.87 -8.87
CA ALA A 74 -10.92 -10.07 -8.19
C ALA A 74 -10.89 -9.44 -6.80
N VAL A 75 -12.07 -8.98 -6.36
CA VAL A 75 -12.37 -8.57 -4.99
C VAL A 75 -13.52 -9.44 -4.51
N PHE A 76 -13.25 -10.29 -3.53
CA PHE A 76 -14.24 -11.14 -2.89
C PHE A 76 -14.59 -10.56 -1.52
N TYR A 77 -15.85 -10.22 -1.31
CA TYR A 77 -16.35 -9.65 -0.07
C TYR A 77 -17.39 -10.62 0.52
N PRO A 78 -16.94 -11.63 1.28
CA PRO A 78 -17.79 -12.73 1.75
C PRO A 78 -18.74 -12.34 2.87
N GLU A 79 -18.29 -11.53 3.80
CA GLU A 79 -19.04 -11.11 4.98
C GLU A 79 -18.51 -9.78 5.51
N ALA A 80 -19.28 -9.13 6.38
CA ALA A 80 -18.86 -7.89 7.01
C ALA A 80 -17.56 -8.10 7.81
N GLY A 81 -16.65 -7.13 7.74
CA GLY A 81 -15.38 -7.16 8.46
C GLY A 81 -14.17 -7.25 7.54
N TYR A 82 -14.27 -7.90 6.37
CA TYR A 82 -13.14 -8.00 5.45
C TYR A 82 -13.52 -8.23 4.00
N ALA A 83 -12.63 -7.84 3.09
CA ALA A 83 -12.63 -8.31 1.70
C ALA A 83 -11.25 -8.90 1.35
N LEU A 84 -11.24 -9.83 0.40
CA LEU A 84 -10.04 -10.44 -0.16
C LEU A 84 -9.79 -9.88 -1.55
N ILE A 85 -8.60 -9.34 -1.77
CA ILE A 85 -8.17 -8.82 -3.06
C ILE A 85 -7.09 -9.75 -3.62
N ALA A 86 -7.24 -10.13 -4.89
CA ALA A 86 -6.29 -10.98 -5.59
C ALA A 86 -6.19 -10.55 -7.05
N GLY A 87 -5.01 -10.61 -7.66
CA GLY A 87 -4.84 -10.24 -9.07
C GLY A 87 -3.39 -10.21 -9.55
N THR A 88 -3.20 -9.68 -10.75
CA THR A 88 -1.88 -9.38 -11.32
C THR A 88 -1.16 -8.30 -10.52
N ALA A 89 0.14 -8.11 -10.76
CA ALA A 89 0.92 -7.06 -10.11
C ALA A 89 0.31 -5.66 -10.33
N ALA A 90 -0.16 -5.34 -11.55
CA ALA A 90 -0.81 -4.07 -11.85
C ALA A 90 -2.12 -3.88 -11.08
N PHE A 91 -2.94 -4.94 -11.00
CA PHE A 91 -4.18 -4.92 -10.22
C PHE A 91 -3.91 -4.70 -8.73
N MET A 92 -2.96 -5.47 -8.17
CA MET A 92 -2.62 -5.40 -6.74
C MET A 92 -1.98 -4.07 -6.36
N ALA A 93 -1.10 -3.51 -7.20
CA ALA A 93 -0.48 -2.20 -6.95
C ALA A 93 -1.51 -1.06 -6.87
N ALA A 94 -2.57 -1.12 -7.68
CA ALA A 94 -3.64 -0.13 -7.65
C ALA A 94 -4.67 -0.39 -6.52
N ALA A 95 -5.00 -1.65 -6.24
CA ALA A 95 -5.98 -2.01 -5.21
C ALA A 95 -5.44 -1.91 -3.77
N VAL A 96 -4.14 -2.20 -3.61
CA VAL A 96 -3.41 -2.25 -2.34
C VAL A 96 -2.16 -1.38 -2.47
N PRO A 97 -2.32 -0.04 -2.53
CA PRO A 97 -1.20 0.88 -2.74
C PRO A 97 -0.15 0.81 -1.62
N GLU A 98 -0.54 0.40 -0.41
CA GLU A 98 0.40 0.15 0.68
C GLU A 98 1.26 -1.12 0.50
N GLY A 99 0.96 -1.97 -0.47
CA GLY A 99 1.58 -3.28 -0.69
C GLY A 99 0.89 -4.42 0.07
N ALA A 100 0.91 -5.62 -0.51
CA ALA A 100 0.21 -6.79 0.02
C ALA A 100 0.59 -7.14 1.47
N ASP A 101 1.88 -7.03 1.78
CA ASP A 101 2.42 -7.43 3.06
C ASP A 101 2.13 -6.43 4.18
N ALA A 102 2.15 -5.13 3.87
CA ALA A 102 1.70 -4.08 4.78
C ALA A 102 0.20 -4.20 5.08
N ALA A 103 -0.62 -4.46 4.06
CA ALA A 103 -2.05 -4.69 4.21
C ALA A 103 -2.36 -5.93 5.05
N ARG A 104 -1.69 -7.07 4.82
CA ARG A 104 -1.79 -8.27 5.67
C ARG A 104 -1.42 -7.99 7.13
N ALA A 105 -0.38 -7.19 7.36
CA ALA A 105 0.04 -6.82 8.70
C ALA A 105 -0.97 -5.90 9.40
N HIS A 106 -1.54 -4.95 8.65
CA HIS A 106 -2.62 -4.10 9.13
C HIS A 106 -3.86 -4.92 9.47
N PHE A 107 -4.27 -5.83 8.58
CA PHE A 107 -5.36 -6.76 8.80
C PHE A 107 -5.14 -7.63 10.04
N GLY A 108 -3.91 -8.14 10.27
CA GLY A 108 -3.59 -8.88 11.48
C GLY A 108 -3.65 -8.07 12.78
N ARG A 109 -3.46 -6.74 12.73
CA ARG A 109 -3.73 -5.86 13.88
C ARG A 109 -5.23 -5.67 14.09
N TYR A 110 -5.95 -5.41 13.01
CA TYR A 110 -7.42 -5.27 13.01
C TYR A 110 -8.13 -6.52 13.53
N ALA A 111 -7.75 -7.70 13.05
CA ALA A 111 -8.30 -8.98 13.49
C ALA A 111 -8.07 -9.21 15.00
N ARG A 112 -6.89 -8.83 15.51
CA ARG A 112 -6.59 -8.93 16.94
C ARG A 112 -7.42 -7.96 17.78
N SER A 113 -7.63 -6.72 17.33
CA SER A 113 -8.47 -5.76 18.06
C SER A 113 -9.94 -6.13 18.09
N LEU A 114 -10.38 -7.07 17.24
CA LEU A 114 -11.76 -7.56 17.16
C LEU A 114 -11.91 -9.05 17.50
N ALA A 115 -10.87 -9.70 18.03
CA ALA A 115 -10.82 -11.15 18.19
C ALA A 115 -12.00 -11.72 19.01
N GLU A 116 -12.45 -10.99 20.05
CA GLU A 116 -13.58 -11.40 20.89
C GLU A 116 -14.94 -11.32 20.16
N ARG A 117 -15.10 -10.35 19.26
CA ARG A 117 -16.38 -10.09 18.58
C ARG A 117 -16.50 -10.79 17.23
N HIS A 118 -15.37 -11.01 16.56
CA HIS A 118 -15.30 -11.58 15.22
C HIS A 118 -14.16 -12.61 15.09
N PRO A 119 -14.31 -13.83 15.65
CA PRO A 119 -13.27 -14.86 15.62
C PRO A 119 -12.85 -15.27 14.20
N ALA A 120 -13.76 -15.18 13.22
CA ALA A 120 -13.50 -15.49 11.82
C ALA A 120 -12.35 -14.64 11.23
N LEU A 121 -12.21 -13.38 11.66
CA LEU A 121 -11.13 -12.49 11.20
C LEU A 121 -9.75 -13.01 11.60
N ALA A 122 -9.62 -13.67 12.76
CA ALA A 122 -8.37 -14.25 13.20
C ALA A 122 -7.96 -15.42 12.30
N THR A 123 -8.91 -16.25 11.87
CA THR A 123 -8.68 -17.33 10.90
C THR A 123 -8.19 -16.78 9.56
N VAL A 124 -8.81 -15.72 9.05
CA VAL A 124 -8.41 -15.06 7.80
C VAL A 124 -7.00 -14.46 7.92
N ALA A 125 -6.70 -13.80 9.04
CA ALA A 125 -5.38 -13.23 9.29
C ALA A 125 -4.29 -14.32 9.38
N ALA A 126 -4.61 -15.45 10.01
CA ALA A 126 -3.71 -16.61 10.10
C ALA A 126 -3.50 -17.30 8.74
N ALA A 127 -4.51 -17.29 7.86
CA ALA A 127 -4.41 -17.83 6.50
C ALA A 127 -3.59 -16.93 5.56
N HIS A 128 -3.49 -15.63 5.87
CA HIS A 128 -2.78 -14.65 5.05
C HIS A 128 -1.79 -13.81 5.88
N PRO A 129 -0.78 -14.44 6.50
CA PRO A 129 0.22 -13.71 7.26
C PRO A 129 1.11 -12.89 6.32
N PRO A 130 1.71 -11.78 6.80
CA PRO A 130 2.78 -11.12 6.06
C PRO A 130 3.92 -12.09 5.76
N ALA A 131 4.43 -12.07 4.53
CA ALA A 131 5.52 -12.93 4.08
C ALA A 131 6.90 -12.42 4.54
N HIS A 132 7.08 -11.11 4.66
CA HIS A 132 8.35 -10.48 4.98
C HIS A 132 8.40 -9.98 6.42
N ARG A 133 9.59 -10.13 7.02
CA ARG A 133 9.92 -9.55 8.31
C ARG A 133 10.05 -8.03 8.16
N ALA A 134 9.50 -7.28 9.10
CA ALA A 134 9.57 -5.83 9.09
C ALA A 134 10.89 -5.31 9.69
N TRP A 135 11.66 -4.57 8.90
CA TRP A 135 12.90 -3.90 9.31
C TRP A 135 12.60 -2.63 10.11
N SER A 136 13.33 -2.44 11.20
CA SER A 136 13.18 -1.26 12.07
C SER A 136 14.40 -0.35 12.12
N ARG A 137 15.52 -0.81 11.58
CA ARG A 137 16.80 -0.11 11.58
C ARG A 137 17.45 -0.22 10.21
N PRO A 138 18.19 0.82 9.76
CA PRO A 138 18.88 0.80 8.46
C PRO A 138 19.79 -0.42 8.29
N GLU A 139 20.52 -0.82 9.32
CA GLU A 139 21.46 -1.95 9.29
C GLU A 139 20.80 -3.33 9.15
N ASP A 140 19.48 -3.43 9.42
CA ASP A 140 18.73 -4.67 9.26
C ASP A 140 18.25 -4.88 7.81
N VAL A 141 18.30 -3.84 6.98
CA VAL A 141 17.76 -3.83 5.62
C VAL A 141 18.64 -4.67 4.70
N ASP A 142 18.02 -5.57 3.94
CA ASP A 142 18.73 -6.37 2.94
C ASP A 142 19.37 -5.43 1.88
N PRO A 143 20.70 -5.47 1.65
CA PRO A 143 21.36 -4.58 0.70
C PRO A 143 20.85 -4.67 -0.75
N SER A 144 20.20 -5.77 -1.13
CA SER A 144 19.62 -5.97 -2.46
C SER A 144 18.18 -5.46 -2.59
N SER A 145 17.58 -5.01 -1.49
CA SER A 145 16.18 -4.56 -1.43
C SER A 145 15.94 -3.20 -2.08
N ALA A 146 14.68 -2.91 -2.41
CA ALA A 146 14.27 -1.57 -2.81
C ALA A 146 14.35 -0.56 -1.66
N ALA A 147 14.12 -0.99 -0.42
CA ALA A 147 14.36 -0.19 0.78
C ALA A 147 15.84 0.23 0.92
N ALA A 148 16.80 -0.64 0.59
CA ALA A 148 18.22 -0.28 0.56
C ALA A 148 18.52 0.78 -0.50
N ARG A 149 17.84 0.74 -1.66
CA ARG A 149 17.94 1.82 -2.67
C ARG A 149 17.42 3.15 -2.14
N GLN A 150 16.33 3.17 -1.38
CA GLN A 150 15.85 4.40 -0.72
C GLN A 150 16.87 4.95 0.28
N LEU A 151 17.53 4.08 1.07
CA LEU A 151 18.60 4.50 1.98
C LEU A 151 19.83 5.04 1.24
N ALA A 152 20.23 4.41 0.15
CA ALA A 152 21.33 4.89 -0.69
C ALA A 152 21.02 6.26 -1.33
N LEU A 153 19.78 6.47 -1.79
CA LEU A 153 19.33 7.75 -2.31
C LEU A 153 19.34 8.86 -1.25
N LEU A 154 18.93 8.55 -0.02
CA LEU A 154 19.03 9.51 1.11
C LEU A 154 20.47 9.92 1.37
N ASP A 155 21.38 8.96 1.43
CA ASP A 155 22.79 9.25 1.68
C ASP A 155 23.39 10.08 0.52
N ALA A 156 23.11 9.70 -0.73
CA ALA A 156 23.56 10.44 -1.91
C ALA A 156 23.04 11.89 -1.92
N PHE A 157 21.75 12.09 -1.60
CA PHE A 157 21.15 13.42 -1.61
C PHE A 157 21.71 14.31 -0.50
N VAL A 158 21.80 13.78 0.72
CA VAL A 158 22.36 14.52 1.87
C VAL A 158 23.82 14.89 1.66
N ASN A 159 24.60 14.03 1.00
CA ASN A 159 26.01 14.25 0.66
C ASN A 159 26.20 15.09 -0.62
N GLY A 160 25.12 15.48 -1.31
CA GLY A 160 25.16 16.31 -2.52
C GLY A 160 25.68 15.59 -3.76
N THR A 161 25.67 14.25 -3.78
CA THR A 161 26.08 13.45 -4.94
C THR A 161 24.92 13.16 -5.90
N CYS A 162 23.68 13.46 -5.52
CA CYS A 162 22.52 13.54 -6.41
C CYS A 162 21.71 14.82 -6.15
N GLY A 163 21.02 15.33 -7.20
CA GLY A 163 20.18 16.53 -7.10
C GLY A 163 18.75 16.22 -6.64
N ALA A 164 17.98 17.24 -6.23
CA ALA A 164 16.60 17.08 -5.75
C ALA A 164 15.66 16.43 -6.78
N PRO A 165 15.66 16.84 -8.08
CA PRO A 165 14.98 16.13 -9.17
C PRO A 165 15.25 14.62 -9.24
N GLU A 166 16.52 14.23 -9.15
CA GLU A 166 16.96 12.84 -9.25
C GLU A 166 16.57 12.04 -8.01
N PHE A 167 16.77 12.63 -6.83
CA PHE A 167 16.37 12.08 -5.55
C PHE A 167 14.85 11.81 -5.51
N ALA A 168 14.02 12.79 -5.86
CA ALA A 168 12.57 12.66 -5.86
C ALA A 168 12.10 11.50 -6.76
N ARG A 169 12.56 11.47 -8.01
CA ARG A 169 12.21 10.41 -8.96
C ARG A 169 12.68 9.04 -8.47
N GLY A 170 13.94 8.93 -8.05
CA GLY A 170 14.50 7.67 -7.56
C GLY A 170 13.78 7.18 -6.30
N TRP A 171 13.37 8.08 -5.41
CA TRP A 171 12.64 7.75 -4.19
C TRP A 171 11.28 7.14 -4.53
N TRP A 172 10.53 7.76 -5.46
CA TRP A 172 9.25 7.23 -5.91
C TRP A 172 9.42 5.85 -6.55
N GLU A 173 10.36 5.68 -7.46
CA GLU A 173 10.63 4.39 -8.12
C GLU A 173 10.98 3.29 -7.10
N ALA A 174 11.85 3.60 -6.13
CA ALA A 174 12.26 2.65 -5.10
C ALA A 174 11.12 2.33 -4.11
N ARG A 175 10.32 3.31 -3.71
CA ARG A 175 9.15 3.10 -2.84
C ARG A 175 8.10 2.20 -3.49
N HIS A 176 7.77 2.44 -4.76
CA HIS A 176 6.85 1.59 -5.51
C HIS A 176 7.37 0.15 -5.62
N ALA A 177 8.67 -0.02 -5.89
CA ALA A 177 9.28 -1.35 -5.93
C ALA A 177 9.24 -2.05 -4.56
N SER A 178 9.56 -1.33 -3.47
CA SER A 178 9.51 -1.84 -2.10
C SER A 178 8.11 -2.34 -1.73
N GLN A 179 7.07 -1.58 -2.08
CA GLN A 179 5.68 -1.97 -1.88
C GLN A 179 5.26 -3.17 -2.75
N ALA A 180 5.71 -3.22 -4.01
CA ALA A 180 5.43 -4.32 -4.94
C ALA A 180 6.08 -5.64 -4.50
N ASP A 181 7.30 -5.57 -3.97
CA ASP A 181 8.03 -6.69 -3.40
C ASP A 181 7.52 -7.07 -2.00
N GLY A 182 6.65 -6.24 -1.41
CA GLY A 182 6.06 -6.49 -0.10
C GLY A 182 7.06 -6.33 1.04
N GLU A 183 8.10 -5.51 0.83
CA GLU A 183 9.06 -5.17 1.87
C GLU A 183 8.34 -4.39 2.98
N ARG A 184 8.74 -4.63 4.22
CA ARG A 184 8.09 -4.05 5.39
C ARG A 184 9.08 -3.24 6.20
N ILE A 185 8.72 -1.99 6.45
CA ILE A 185 9.50 -1.03 7.22
C ILE A 185 8.64 -0.55 8.38
N ARG A 186 9.22 -0.43 9.58
CA ARG A 186 8.50 -0.05 10.80
C ARG A 186 9.36 0.76 11.77
N GLY A 187 8.74 1.28 12.82
CA GLY A 187 9.44 2.02 13.86
C GLY A 187 10.14 3.24 13.30
N THR A 188 11.28 3.63 13.87
CA THR A 188 11.98 4.87 13.50
C THR A 188 12.41 4.90 12.03
N LEU A 189 12.75 3.75 11.44
CA LEU A 189 13.04 3.67 10.00
C LEU A 189 11.78 3.93 9.15
N GLY A 190 10.62 3.43 9.57
CA GLY A 190 9.34 3.71 8.92
C GLY A 190 8.98 5.20 9.03
N ASP A 191 9.12 5.77 10.23
CA ASP A 191 8.86 7.18 10.49
C ASP A 191 9.72 8.10 9.60
N LEU A 192 11.00 7.75 9.38
CA LEU A 192 11.87 8.44 8.44
C LEU A 192 11.31 8.37 7.00
N PHE A 193 10.95 7.17 6.53
CA PHE A 193 10.49 6.98 5.16
C PHE A 193 9.19 7.72 4.90
N ASP A 194 8.27 7.71 5.86
CA ASP A 194 7.02 8.46 5.77
C ASP A 194 7.28 9.97 5.84
N ARG A 195 8.20 10.44 6.69
CA ARG A 195 8.56 11.87 6.72
C ARG A 195 9.16 12.35 5.41
N VAL A 196 10.05 11.58 4.79
CA VAL A 196 10.64 11.91 3.49
C VAL A 196 9.58 11.88 2.38
N PHE A 197 8.66 10.91 2.41
CA PHE A 197 7.51 10.90 1.52
C PHE A 197 6.70 12.20 1.61
N MET A 198 6.34 12.66 2.82
CA MET A 198 5.60 13.92 2.99
C MET A 198 6.39 15.12 2.44
N LEU A 199 7.70 15.19 2.68
CA LEU A 199 8.53 16.27 2.14
C LEU A 199 8.56 16.28 0.60
N LEU A 200 8.47 15.12 -0.04
CA LEU A 200 8.43 15.02 -1.48
C LEU A 200 7.04 15.32 -2.07
N GLU A 201 5.98 15.20 -1.28
CA GLU A 201 4.65 15.70 -1.67
C GLU A 201 4.61 17.23 -1.70
N ASP A 202 5.34 17.87 -0.77
CA ASP A 202 5.46 19.33 -0.69
C ASP A 202 6.54 19.89 -1.65
N TYR A 203 7.25 19.05 -2.42
CA TYR A 203 8.34 19.49 -3.29
C TYR A 203 7.85 19.79 -4.72
N SER A 204 8.14 21.00 -5.22
CA SER A 204 7.86 21.36 -6.61
C SER A 204 9.10 21.24 -7.48
N PHE A 205 9.04 20.32 -8.44
CA PHE A 205 10.11 20.09 -9.42
C PHE A 205 10.29 21.26 -10.40
N ASP A 206 9.21 22.01 -10.68
CA ASP A 206 9.22 23.12 -11.62
C ASP A 206 8.79 24.41 -10.91
N PRO A 207 9.73 25.37 -10.74
CA PRO A 207 9.43 26.64 -10.07
C PRO A 207 8.28 27.42 -10.70
N ALA A 208 7.97 27.20 -11.99
CA ALA A 208 6.85 27.86 -12.66
C ALA A 208 5.48 27.38 -12.16
N PHE A 209 5.41 26.20 -11.54
CA PHE A 209 4.19 25.60 -10.98
C PHE A 209 4.22 25.51 -9.46
N ALA A 210 5.22 26.08 -8.79
CA ALA A 210 5.31 26.07 -7.33
C ALA A 210 4.16 26.88 -6.70
N GLU A 211 3.46 26.25 -5.75
CA GLU A 211 2.46 26.88 -4.92
C GLU A 211 3.10 27.52 -3.67
N PRO A 212 2.46 28.54 -3.05
CA PRO A 212 2.95 29.10 -1.80
C PRO A 212 2.99 28.04 -0.68
N GLY A 213 4.21 27.66 -0.28
CA GLY A 213 4.44 26.61 0.72
C GLY A 213 5.27 25.44 0.19
N ASP A 214 5.38 25.30 -1.13
CA ASP A 214 6.18 24.26 -1.75
C ASP A 214 7.68 24.43 -1.43
N LEU A 215 8.36 23.30 -1.29
CA LEU A 215 9.80 23.22 -1.12
C LEU A 215 10.48 23.35 -2.49
N ASP A 216 11.49 24.21 -2.55
CA ASP A 216 12.51 24.19 -3.60
C ASP A 216 13.61 23.15 -3.28
N ASP A 217 14.55 22.96 -4.20
CA ASP A 217 15.68 22.03 -4.06
C ASP A 217 16.47 22.22 -2.75
N THR A 218 16.69 23.47 -2.34
CA THR A 218 17.50 23.80 -1.17
C THR A 218 16.73 23.55 0.12
N ALA A 219 15.45 23.92 0.14
CA ALA A 219 14.54 23.68 1.25
C ALA A 219 14.31 22.17 1.45
N LEU A 220 14.13 21.42 0.36
CA LEU A 220 14.03 19.96 0.40
C LEU A 220 15.31 19.32 0.97
N LEU A 221 16.49 19.70 0.46
CA LEU A 221 17.76 19.18 0.97
C LEU A 221 17.93 19.45 2.47
N THR A 222 17.60 20.66 2.91
CA THR A 222 17.69 21.06 4.32
C THR A 222 16.76 20.22 5.19
N ALA A 223 15.51 20.04 4.77
CA ALA A 223 14.52 19.26 5.52
C ALA A 223 14.84 17.76 5.56
N VAL A 224 15.30 17.19 4.44
CA VAL A 224 15.71 15.78 4.37
C VAL A 224 16.94 15.53 5.23
N ARG A 225 17.95 16.41 5.17
CA ARG A 225 19.16 16.31 6.01
C ARG A 225 18.81 16.32 7.50
N ALA A 226 17.97 17.27 7.93
CA ALA A 226 17.53 17.34 9.32
C ALA A 226 16.80 16.07 9.77
N THR A 227 15.93 15.52 8.92
CA THR A 227 15.20 14.27 9.19
C THR A 227 16.15 13.07 9.33
N TRP A 228 17.16 13.00 8.46
CA TRP A 228 18.15 11.93 8.45
C TRP A 228 19.11 11.98 9.65
N GLU A 229 19.56 13.18 10.03
CA GLU A 229 20.37 13.40 11.23
C GLU A 229 19.61 13.07 12.51
N ALA A 230 18.31 13.40 12.56
CA ALA A 230 17.45 13.06 13.70
C ALA A 230 17.35 11.54 13.91
N LEU A 231 17.28 10.74 12.84
CA LEU A 231 17.31 9.28 12.94
C LEU A 231 18.65 8.80 13.54
N ARG A 232 19.77 9.29 13.03
CA ARG A 232 21.12 8.88 13.47
C ARG A 232 21.41 9.29 14.93
N SER A 233 20.77 10.36 15.38
CA SER A 233 20.94 10.92 16.74
C SER A 233 19.94 10.33 17.75
N ALA A 234 18.93 9.59 17.29
CA ALA A 234 17.93 9.02 18.18
C ALA A 234 18.52 7.88 19.02
N PRO A 235 18.37 7.88 20.36
CA PRO A 235 18.79 6.75 21.18
C PRO A 235 18.00 5.49 20.78
N PRO A 236 18.58 4.29 20.91
CA PRO A 236 17.87 3.05 20.61
C PRO A 236 16.65 2.94 21.53
N ARG A 237 15.44 3.08 20.97
CA ARG A 237 14.21 2.81 21.72
C ARG A 237 14.20 1.32 22.08
N GLY A 238 14.23 1.03 23.38
CA GLY A 238 14.24 -0.32 23.92
C GLY A 238 13.00 -1.13 23.50
N PRO A 239 13.06 -2.46 23.57
CA PRO A 239 11.96 -3.31 23.14
C PRO A 239 10.74 -3.08 24.05
N HIS A 240 9.63 -2.64 23.46
CA HIS A 240 8.32 -2.76 24.11
C HIS A 240 7.92 -4.24 24.09
N HIS A 241 7.92 -4.84 25.29
CA HIS A 241 7.37 -6.15 25.59
C HIS A 241 5.85 -6.19 25.40
#